data_AF-A0A9K3INI4-F1
#
_entry.id   AF-A0A9K3INI4-F1
#
_cell.length_a   1.000
_cell.length_b   1.000
_cell.length_c   1.000
_cell.angle_alpha   90.00
_cell.angle_beta   90.00
_cell.angle_gamma   90.00
#
_symmetry.space_group_name_H-M   'P 1'
#
loop_
_entity.id
_entity.type
_entity.pdbx_description
1 polymer ?
#
loop_
_entity_poly.entity_id
_entity_poly.type
_entity_poly.pdbx_seq_one_letter_code
_entity_poly.pdbx_strand_id
1 'polypeptide(L)'
;MYYIIKCIFYSTIIQYHTVATNINKHKSLLPFIHIYLPIIAWVLFLFVILFISISHLHKMAPGHSPCASCKLLRRRCIKDCIFAPYFPSNDPHKFAVVHKVFGASNVSKMLQGLPLHQREDAVNSLVYEANARTKDPVYGCVGEISHLQNQVSQLQMQLATTHAEILCIRMQQEPLAPTPTNGLVPVHPTHNNMLTTDRKVASNDISYSCLHNITNPNNQYFNFTSNGVIAYDDLKRESSSLWT
;
A
#
# COMPACT_ATOMS: atom_id res chain seq x y z
N MET A 1 17.55 22.28 12.44
CA MET A 1 18.59 21.73 13.35
C MET A 1 18.99 20.29 13.03
N TYR A 2 18.05 19.35 12.88
CA TYR A 2 18.33 17.93 12.58
C TYR A 2 19.26 17.69 11.38
N TYR A 3 18.99 18.36 10.25
CA TYR A 3 19.81 18.24 9.04
C TYR A 3 21.22 18.80 9.23
N ILE A 4 21.38 19.87 10.00
CA ILE A 4 22.70 20.48 10.29
C ILE A 4 23.53 19.52 11.15
N ILE A 5 22.92 18.89 12.15
CA ILE A 5 23.62 17.91 13.01
C ILE A 5 24.00 16.66 12.21
N LYS A 6 23.11 16.17 11.34
CA LYS A 6 23.43 15.07 10.41
C LYS A 6 24.57 15.43 9.46
N CYS A 7 24.58 16.65 8.91
CA CYS A 7 25.66 17.12 8.04
C CYS A 7 27.00 17.20 8.76
N ILE A 8 27.04 17.73 9.98
CA ILE A 8 28.27 17.82 10.77
C ILE A 8 28.82 16.41 11.05
N PHE A 9 27.95 15.50 11.48
CA PHE A 9 28.34 14.12 11.78
C PHE A 9 28.85 13.37 10.54
N TYR A 10 28.16 13.51 9.40
CA TYR A 10 28.59 12.89 8.14
C TYR A 10 29.92 13.47 7.66
N SER A 11 30.12 14.79 7.74
CA SER A 11 31.39 15.42 7.37
C SER A 11 32.53 14.95 8.27
N THR A 12 32.33 14.79 9.58
CA THR A 12 33.38 14.27 10.48
C THR A 12 33.74 12.82 10.18
N ILE A 13 32.76 11.97 9.86
CA ILE A 13 33.00 10.58 9.46
C ILE A 13 33.76 10.49 8.13
N ILE A 14 33.37 11.29 7.14
CA ILE A 14 34.04 11.33 5.82
C ILE A 14 35.49 11.82 5.98
N GLN A 15 35.72 12.85 6.79
CA GLN A 15 37.06 13.37 7.07
C GLN A 15 37.92 12.32 7.77
N TYR A 16 37.35 11.59 8.73
CA TYR A 16 38.03 10.49 9.40
C TYR A 16 38.37 9.33 8.46
N HIS A 17 37.42 8.92 7.61
CA HIS A 17 37.64 7.84 6.63
C HIS A 17 38.70 8.24 5.58
N THR A 18 38.71 9.50 5.14
CA THR A 18 39.69 10.04 4.19
C THR A 18 41.10 10.10 4.79
N VAL A 19 41.19 10.43 6.08
CA VAL A 19 42.46 10.38 6.82
C VAL A 19 42.90 8.92 7.03
N ALA A 20 41.99 8.02 7.37
CA ALA A 20 42.27 6.60 7.57
C ALA A 20 42.76 5.90 6.29
N THR A 21 42.20 6.22 5.11
CA THR A 21 42.62 5.62 3.83
C THR A 21 43.99 6.13 3.34
N ASN A 22 44.44 7.31 3.77
CA ASN A 22 45.75 7.89 3.42
C ASN A 22 46.92 7.31 4.25
N ILE A 23 46.63 6.61 5.37
CA ILE A 23 47.64 6.12 6.33
C ILE A 23 48.36 4.83 5.88
N ASN A 24 47.98 4.21 4.76
CA ASN A 24 48.65 3.00 4.24
C ASN A 24 50.13 3.19 3.83
N LYS A 25 50.70 4.41 3.94
CA LYS A 25 52.10 4.69 3.56
C LYS A 25 53.08 4.89 4.73
N HIS A 26 52.66 4.92 6.01
CA HIS A 26 53.59 5.09 7.13
C HIS A 26 53.22 4.22 8.36
N LYS A 27 54.00 3.15 8.59
CA LYS A 27 53.90 2.24 9.76
C LYS A 27 54.14 2.91 11.13
N SER A 28 54.47 4.19 11.17
CA SER A 28 54.77 4.96 12.39
C SER A 28 53.53 5.57 13.09
N LEU A 29 52.33 5.43 12.54
CA LEU A 29 51.09 6.05 13.06
C LEU A 29 50.16 5.11 13.85
N LEU A 30 50.48 3.82 13.96
CA LEU A 30 49.70 2.84 14.72
C LEU A 30 49.43 3.19 16.20
N PRO A 31 50.37 3.78 16.99
CA PRO A 31 50.10 4.06 18.41
C PRO A 31 49.06 5.18 18.60
N PHE A 32 48.97 6.12 17.64
CA PHE A 32 47.95 7.17 17.70
C PHE A 32 46.55 6.62 17.40
N ILE A 33 46.43 5.67 16.46
CA ILE A 33 45.14 5.04 16.13
C ILE A 33 44.58 4.29 17.34
N HIS A 34 45.41 3.55 18.07
CA HIS A 34 45.00 2.84 19.29
C HIS A 34 44.49 3.76 20.41
N ILE A 35 44.93 5.01 20.45
CA ILE A 35 44.48 6.01 21.43
C ILE A 35 43.22 6.74 20.97
N TYR A 36 43.15 7.11 19.69
CA TYR A 36 42.02 7.89 19.17
C TYR A 36 40.78 7.05 18.87
N LEU A 37 40.92 5.80 18.45
CA LEU A 37 39.78 4.92 18.14
C LEU A 37 38.85 4.66 19.34
N PRO A 38 39.34 4.35 20.57
CA PRO A 38 38.47 4.20 21.73
C PRO A 38 37.83 5.52 22.17
N ILE A 39 38.53 6.66 22.01
CA ILE A 39 37.98 7.98 22.32
C ILE A 39 36.83 8.31 21.36
N ILE A 40 37.02 8.06 20.06
CA ILE A 40 35.97 8.26 19.04
C ILE A 40 34.80 7.31 19.31
N ALA A 41 35.05 6.04 19.60
CA ALA A 41 33.99 5.08 19.94
C ALA A 41 33.21 5.51 21.19
N TRP A 42 33.89 6.02 22.22
CA TRP A 42 33.25 6.59 23.42
C TRP A 42 32.42 7.83 23.13
N VAL A 43 32.93 8.75 22.32
CA VAL A 43 32.19 9.95 21.90
C VAL A 43 30.96 9.58 21.09
N LEU A 44 31.06 8.61 20.19
CA LEU A 44 29.94 8.07 19.43
C LEU A 44 28.91 7.38 20.34
N PHE A 45 29.36 6.60 21.32
CA PHE A 45 28.49 5.94 22.28
C PHE A 45 27.72 6.94 23.16
N LEU A 46 28.42 7.95 23.69
CA LEU A 46 27.78 9.04 24.44
C LEU A 46 26.84 9.86 23.56
N PHE A 47 27.19 10.07 22.28
CA PHE A 47 26.30 10.74 21.33
C PHE A 47 25.05 9.92 21.02
N VAL A 48 25.15 8.60 20.88
CA VAL A 48 24.00 7.70 20.70
C VAL A 48 23.12 7.70 21.94
N ILE A 49 23.68 7.62 23.15
CA ILE A 49 22.93 7.73 24.40
C ILE A 49 22.24 9.10 24.52
N LEU A 50 22.96 10.17 24.19
CA LEU A 50 22.42 11.52 24.20
C LEU A 50 21.33 11.68 23.13
N PHE A 51 21.47 11.06 21.96
CA PHE A 51 20.47 11.08 20.90
C PHE A 51 19.22 10.28 21.27
N ILE A 52 19.38 9.11 21.89
CA ILE A 52 18.26 8.31 22.45
C ILE A 52 17.55 9.11 23.54
N SER A 53 18.31 9.77 24.43
CA SER A 53 17.80 10.59 25.52
C SER A 53 17.08 11.85 25.01
N ILE A 54 17.63 12.54 24.01
CA ILE A 54 17.03 13.71 23.36
C ILE A 54 15.79 13.29 22.55
N SER A 55 15.82 12.13 21.89
CA SER A 55 14.64 11.58 21.20
C SER A 55 13.51 11.25 22.17
N HIS A 56 13.85 10.76 23.37
CA HIS A 56 12.88 10.60 24.46
C HIS A 56 12.40 11.94 25.04
N LEU A 57 13.28 12.94 25.13
CA LEU A 57 12.98 14.25 25.68
C LEU A 57 12.11 15.10 24.74
N HIS A 58 12.28 14.98 23.41
CA HIS A 58 11.40 15.63 22.44
C HIS A 58 9.98 15.04 22.38
N LYS A 59 9.74 13.85 22.97
CA LYS A 59 8.37 13.33 23.15
C LYS A 59 7.64 13.94 24.36
N MET A 60 8.29 14.82 25.14
CA MET A 60 7.67 15.51 26.27
C MET A 60 8.02 17.01 26.23
N ALA A 61 7.33 17.78 25.39
CA ALA A 61 7.40 19.24 25.45
C ALA A 61 6.62 19.76 26.67
N PRO A 62 7.26 20.45 27.64
CA PRO A 62 6.57 21.13 28.73
C PRO A 62 6.32 22.59 28.31
N GLY A 63 5.10 22.87 27.87
CA GLY A 63 4.59 24.19 27.50
C GLY A 63 3.07 24.11 27.41
N HIS A 64 2.42 24.18 28.56
CA HIS A 64 1.17 23.48 28.90
C HIS A 64 -0.10 24.05 28.24
N SER A 65 -0.25 23.92 26.92
CA SER A 65 -1.60 23.86 26.35
C SER A 65 -2.19 22.48 26.65
N PRO A 66 -3.48 22.39 27.09
CA PRO A 66 -4.12 21.09 27.29
C PRO A 66 -4.19 20.35 25.95
N CYS A 67 -3.89 19.06 25.95
CA CYS A 67 -3.98 18.23 24.73
C CYS A 67 -5.39 18.30 24.11
N ALA A 68 -5.53 17.95 22.84
CA ALA A 68 -6.80 18.05 22.12
C ALA A 68 -7.95 17.32 22.85
N SER A 69 -7.67 16.16 23.45
CA SER A 69 -8.63 15.44 24.30
C SER A 69 -9.08 16.26 25.50
N CYS A 70 -8.15 16.72 26.33
CA CYS A 70 -8.50 17.46 27.54
C CYS A 70 -9.17 18.80 27.23
N LYS A 71 -8.76 19.45 26.14
CA LYS A 71 -9.41 20.66 25.63
C LYS A 71 -10.86 20.41 25.21
N LEU A 72 -11.13 19.35 24.43
CA LEU A 72 -12.47 19.02 23.98
C LEU A 72 -13.39 18.57 25.13
N LEU A 73 -12.87 17.75 26.05
CA LEU A 73 -13.60 17.27 27.23
C LEU A 73 -13.73 18.32 28.35
N ARG A 74 -13.17 19.52 28.17
CA ARG A 74 -13.15 20.60 29.18
C ARG A 74 -12.63 20.15 30.56
N ARG A 75 -11.59 19.30 30.58
CA ARG A 75 -10.94 18.79 31.79
C ARG A 75 -9.48 19.21 31.90
N ARG A 76 -8.92 19.16 33.10
CA ARG A 76 -7.50 19.48 33.34
C ARG A 76 -6.60 18.41 32.69
N CYS A 77 -5.59 18.84 31.94
CA CYS A 77 -4.55 17.95 31.40
C CYS A 77 -3.44 17.75 32.44
N ILE A 78 -3.29 16.54 32.96
CA ILE A 78 -2.22 16.17 33.90
C ILE A 78 -0.96 15.72 33.14
N LYS A 79 0.19 15.66 33.82
CA LYS A 79 1.49 15.29 33.24
C LYS A 79 1.49 13.89 32.60
N ASP A 80 0.79 12.93 33.22
CA ASP A 80 0.68 11.54 32.74
C ASP A 80 -0.61 11.28 31.94
N CYS A 81 -1.09 12.29 31.20
CA CYS A 81 -2.29 12.14 30.38
C CYS A 81 -2.04 11.15 29.23
N ILE A 82 -2.78 10.03 29.23
CA ILE A 82 -2.64 8.98 28.19
C ILE A 82 -2.92 9.47 26.77
N PHE A 83 -3.67 10.58 26.61
CA PHE A 83 -4.02 11.13 25.31
C PHE A 83 -2.99 12.15 24.80
N ALA A 84 -2.19 12.75 25.69
CA ALA A 84 -1.32 13.86 25.35
C ALA A 84 -0.25 13.52 24.29
N PRO A 85 0.40 12.34 24.32
CA PRO A 85 1.39 11.98 23.28
C PRO A 85 0.80 11.80 21.88
N TYR A 86 -0.50 11.47 21.77
CA TYR A 86 -1.12 11.05 20.52
C TYR A 86 -2.10 12.09 19.93
N PHE A 87 -2.63 12.98 20.77
CA PHE A 87 -3.61 14.00 20.42
C PHE A 87 -3.11 15.39 20.85
N PRO A 88 -2.09 15.93 20.16
CA PRO A 88 -1.54 17.25 20.45
C PRO A 88 -2.55 18.37 20.17
N SER A 89 -2.37 19.53 20.82
CA SER A 89 -3.31 20.64 20.78
C SER A 89 -3.45 21.32 19.41
N ASN A 90 -2.49 21.12 18.50
CA ASN A 90 -2.48 21.66 17.14
C ASN A 90 -3.45 20.93 16.20
N ASP A 91 -3.90 19.72 16.56
CA ASP A 91 -4.84 18.95 15.76
C ASP A 91 -6.06 18.52 16.60
N PRO A 92 -6.96 19.48 16.91
CA PRO A 92 -8.17 19.18 17.67
C PRO A 92 -9.15 18.27 16.90
N HIS A 93 -9.11 18.33 15.56
CA HIS A 93 -10.00 17.55 14.71
C HIS A 93 -9.73 16.04 14.84
N LYS A 94 -8.46 15.63 14.88
CA LYS A 94 -8.05 14.23 15.06
C LYS A 94 -8.69 13.57 16.28
N PHE A 95 -8.78 14.29 17.41
CA PHE A 95 -9.47 13.75 18.59
C PHE A 95 -10.99 13.82 18.47
N ALA A 96 -11.53 14.89 17.87
CA ALA A 96 -12.97 15.08 17.74
C ALA A 96 -13.66 13.94 16.97
N VAL A 97 -13.08 13.51 15.84
CA VAL A 97 -13.64 12.39 15.04
C VAL A 97 -13.60 11.08 15.80
N VAL A 98 -12.48 10.76 16.45
CA VAL A 98 -12.32 9.55 17.25
C VAL A 98 -13.29 9.56 18.45
N HIS A 99 -13.43 10.70 19.11
CA HIS A 99 -14.37 10.87 20.22
C HIS A 99 -15.82 10.66 19.78
N LYS A 100 -16.21 11.18 18.61
CA LYS A 100 -17.56 11.04 18.07
C LYS A 100 -17.92 9.58 17.77
N VAL A 101 -16.98 8.81 17.22
CA VAL A 101 -17.23 7.44 16.76
C VAL A 101 -17.04 6.40 17.86
N PHE A 102 -15.96 6.50 18.63
CA PHE A 102 -15.59 5.49 19.63
C PHE A 102 -15.86 5.93 21.07
N GLY A 103 -15.85 7.24 21.34
CA GLY A 103 -15.93 7.79 22.69
C GLY A 103 -14.60 7.76 23.45
N ALA A 104 -14.37 8.75 24.31
CA ALA A 104 -13.11 8.89 25.03
C ALA A 104 -12.79 7.68 25.94
N SER A 105 -13.80 7.13 26.62
CA SER A 105 -13.63 6.02 27.56
C SER A 105 -13.21 4.73 26.87
N ASN A 106 -13.78 4.43 25.70
CA ASN A 106 -13.42 3.22 24.95
C ASN A 106 -12.00 3.33 24.40
N VAL A 107 -11.65 4.48 23.84
CA VAL A 107 -10.29 4.75 23.36
C VAL A 107 -9.28 4.64 24.51
N SER A 108 -9.61 5.18 25.70
CA SER A 108 -8.79 5.03 26.90
C SER A 108 -8.52 3.56 27.24
N LYS A 109 -9.58 2.74 27.27
CA LYS A 109 -9.49 1.31 27.57
C LYS A 109 -8.64 0.57 26.52
N MET A 110 -8.86 0.83 25.23
CA MET A 110 -8.10 0.23 24.14
C MET A 110 -6.60 0.56 24.23
N LEU A 111 -6.25 1.84 24.46
CA LEU A 111 -4.85 2.23 24.58
C LEU A 111 -4.19 1.64 25.82
N GLN A 112 -4.91 1.56 26.94
CA GLN A 112 -4.37 0.93 28.15
C GLN A 112 -4.09 -0.57 27.98
N GLY A 113 -4.90 -1.28 27.19
CA GLY A 113 -4.70 -2.69 26.87
C GLY A 113 -3.54 -2.98 25.91
N LEU A 114 -2.95 -1.96 25.30
CA LEU A 114 -1.85 -2.09 24.34
C LEU A 114 -0.49 -1.68 24.93
N PRO A 115 0.61 -2.34 24.52
CA PRO A 115 1.95 -1.92 24.88
C PRO A 115 2.27 -0.56 24.25
N LEU A 116 3.12 0.24 24.91
CA LEU A 116 3.37 1.65 24.55
C LEU A 116 3.77 1.86 23.08
N HIS A 117 4.54 0.94 22.51
CA HIS A 117 5.02 1.03 21.13
C HIS A 117 3.92 0.85 20.08
N GLN A 118 2.82 0.16 20.40
CA GLN A 118 1.69 -0.07 19.47
C GLN A 118 0.61 1.01 19.57
N ARG A 119 0.62 1.82 20.64
CA ARG A 119 -0.43 2.82 20.88
C ARG A 119 -0.47 3.89 19.79
N GLU A 120 0.67 4.25 19.23
CA GLU A 120 0.75 5.23 18.14
C GLU A 120 0.04 4.71 16.88
N ASP A 121 0.34 3.48 16.48
CA ASP A 121 -0.30 2.81 15.33
C ASP A 121 -1.80 2.60 15.58
N ALA A 122 -2.17 2.15 16.79
CA ALA A 122 -3.57 1.97 17.16
C ALA A 122 -4.37 3.30 17.10
N VAL A 123 -3.79 4.42 17.56
CA VAL A 123 -4.44 5.74 17.39
C VAL A 123 -4.59 6.08 15.92
N ASN A 124 -3.59 5.82 15.08
CA ASN A 124 -3.68 6.10 13.65
C ASN A 124 -4.79 5.27 12.98
N SER A 125 -4.91 3.99 13.32
CA SER A 125 -6.02 3.13 12.87
C SER A 125 -7.38 3.65 13.33
N LEU A 126 -7.52 4.01 14.61
CA LEU A 126 -8.76 4.57 15.15
C LEU A 126 -9.17 5.88 14.44
N VAL A 127 -8.20 6.75 14.15
CA VAL A 127 -8.45 8.00 13.43
C VAL A 127 -8.91 7.72 12.00
N TYR A 128 -8.27 6.77 11.31
CA TYR A 128 -8.67 6.35 9.97
C TYR A 128 -10.10 5.81 9.96
N GLU A 129 -10.42 4.88 10.85
CA GLU A 129 -11.77 4.29 10.95
C GLU A 129 -12.83 5.32 11.33
N ALA A 130 -12.51 6.23 12.26
CA ALA A 130 -13.42 7.30 12.65
C ALA A 130 -13.70 8.28 11.51
N ASN A 131 -12.68 8.63 10.72
CA ASN A 131 -12.83 9.46 9.54
C ASN A 131 -13.67 8.76 8.48
N ALA A 132 -13.42 7.47 8.22
CA ALA A 132 -14.20 6.69 7.27
C ALA A 132 -15.68 6.64 7.68
N ARG A 133 -15.99 6.36 8.96
CA ARG A 133 -17.37 6.40 9.48
C ARG A 133 -18.00 7.80 9.49
N THR A 134 -17.19 8.85 9.55
CA THR A 134 -17.70 10.23 9.47
C THR A 134 -18.10 10.57 8.03
N LYS A 135 -17.38 10.06 7.03
CA LYS A 135 -17.67 10.24 5.60
C LYS A 135 -18.81 9.34 5.13
N ASP A 136 -18.80 8.08 5.55
CA ASP A 136 -19.84 7.08 5.27
C ASP A 136 -20.36 6.51 6.59
N PRO A 137 -21.51 7.00 7.10
CA PRO A 137 -22.08 6.55 8.36
C PRO A 137 -22.66 5.14 8.29
N VAL A 138 -22.86 4.57 7.10
CA VAL A 138 -23.44 3.23 6.91
C VAL A 138 -22.34 2.18 6.82
N TYR A 139 -21.38 2.34 5.89
CA TYR A 139 -20.35 1.33 5.64
C TYR A 139 -18.97 1.71 6.18
N GLY A 140 -18.68 3.00 6.40
CA GLY A 140 -17.38 3.46 6.90
C GLY A 140 -16.21 2.89 6.10
N CYS A 141 -15.23 2.29 6.79
CA CYS A 141 -14.09 1.66 6.12
C CYS A 141 -14.44 0.35 5.38
N VAL A 142 -15.59 -0.28 5.68
CA VAL A 142 -16.04 -1.50 5.00
C VAL A 142 -16.47 -1.21 3.55
N GLY A 143 -16.97 0.01 3.29
CA GLY A 143 -17.29 0.47 1.94
C GLY A 143 -16.04 0.49 1.05
N GLU A 144 -14.95 1.10 1.55
CA GLU A 144 -13.65 1.12 0.88
C GLU A 144 -13.12 -0.30 0.65
N ILE A 145 -13.17 -1.18 1.66
CA ILE A 145 -12.72 -2.57 1.51
C ILE A 145 -13.52 -3.28 0.41
N SER A 146 -14.85 -3.16 0.42
CA SER A 146 -15.73 -3.77 -0.58
C SER A 146 -15.41 -3.26 -1.99
N HIS A 147 -15.17 -1.95 -2.12
CA HIS A 147 -14.79 -1.34 -3.39
C HIS A 147 -13.47 -1.90 -3.92
N LEU A 148 -12.44 -1.97 -3.07
CA LEU A 148 -11.15 -2.55 -3.45
C LEU A 148 -11.27 -4.04 -3.82
N GLN A 149 -12.08 -4.80 -3.08
CA GLN A 149 -12.33 -6.22 -3.40
C GLN A 149 -13.01 -6.40 -4.76
N ASN A 150 -13.97 -5.54 -5.09
CA ASN A 150 -14.61 -5.54 -6.40
C ASN A 150 -13.61 -5.22 -7.52
N GLN A 151 -12.71 -4.24 -7.31
CA GLN A 151 -11.66 -3.92 -8.27
C GLN A 151 -10.69 -5.09 -8.49
N VAL A 152 -10.27 -5.77 -7.43
CA VAL A 152 -9.43 -6.98 -7.55
C VAL A 152 -10.15 -8.06 -8.34
N SER A 153 -11.43 -8.30 -8.06
CA SER A 153 -12.24 -9.29 -8.79
C SER A 153 -12.38 -8.93 -10.27
N GLN A 154 -12.63 -7.66 -10.60
CA GLN A 154 -12.75 -7.20 -11.99
C GLN A 154 -11.43 -7.37 -12.74
N LEU A 155 -10.31 -7.00 -12.13
CA LEU A 155 -8.98 -7.15 -12.72
C LEU A 155 -8.62 -8.63 -12.93
N GLN A 156 -8.96 -9.51 -11.98
CA GLN A 156 -8.77 -10.95 -12.12
C GLN A 156 -9.60 -11.54 -13.26
N MET A 157 -10.85 -11.08 -13.42
CA MET A 157 -11.71 -11.49 -14.54
C MET A 157 -11.16 -11.05 -15.89
N GLN A 158 -10.68 -9.81 -15.99
CA GLN A 158 -10.04 -9.29 -17.20
C GLN A 158 -8.79 -10.11 -17.56
N LEU A 159 -7.96 -10.42 -16.57
CA LEU A 159 -6.77 -11.25 -16.78
C LEU A 159 -7.12 -12.65 -17.27
N ALA A 160 -8.14 -13.29 -16.67
CA ALA A 160 -8.61 -14.59 -17.11
C ALA A 160 -9.14 -14.56 -18.55
N THR A 161 -9.87 -13.51 -18.90
CA THR A 161 -10.43 -13.30 -20.25
C THR A 161 -9.31 -13.14 -21.27
N THR A 162 -8.36 -12.23 -21.04
CA THR A 162 -7.20 -12.01 -21.93
C THR A 162 -6.35 -13.28 -22.06
N HIS A 163 -6.17 -14.05 -20.98
CA HIS A 163 -5.42 -15.31 -21.06
C HIS A 163 -6.15 -16.35 -21.92
N ALA A 164 -7.47 -16.47 -21.79
CA ALA A 164 -8.28 -17.35 -22.61
C ALA A 164 -8.23 -16.94 -24.10
N GLU A 165 -8.30 -15.65 -24.41
CA GLU A 165 -8.15 -15.11 -25.76
C GLU A 165 -6.79 -15.47 -26.38
N ILE A 166 -5.69 -15.28 -25.63
CA ILE A 166 -4.33 -15.64 -26.07
C ILE A 166 -4.24 -17.14 -26.41
N LEU A 167 -4.81 -18.01 -25.57
CA LEU A 167 -4.80 -19.46 -25.81
C LEU A 167 -5.59 -19.80 -27.09
N CYS A 168 -6.75 -19.19 -27.30
CA CYS A 168 -7.54 -19.39 -28.52
C CYS A 168 -6.76 -19.01 -29.79
N ILE A 169 -6.06 -17.87 -29.76
CA ILE A 169 -5.24 -17.42 -30.90
C ILE A 169 -4.09 -18.39 -31.18
N ARG A 170 -3.42 -18.89 -30.12
CA ARG A 170 -2.32 -19.85 -30.27
C ARG A 170 -2.77 -21.18 -30.88
N MET A 171 -3.95 -21.68 -30.49
CA MET A 171 -4.51 -22.91 -31.05
C MET A 171 -4.85 -22.78 -32.54
N GLN A 172 -5.19 -21.58 -33.02
CA GLN A 172 -5.46 -21.33 -34.44
C GLN A 172 -4.19 -21.22 -35.30
N GLN A 173 -3.01 -21.03 -34.69
CA GLN A 173 -1.74 -20.83 -35.41
C GLN A 173 -0.93 -22.12 -35.60
N GLU A 174 -1.43 -23.30 -35.20
CA GLU A 174 -0.71 -24.56 -35.44
C GLU A 174 -0.61 -24.86 -36.96
N PRO A 175 0.59 -24.82 -37.56
CA PRO A 175 0.74 -25.10 -38.99
C PRO A 175 0.53 -26.59 -39.23
N LEU A 176 -0.34 -26.92 -40.20
CA LEU A 176 -0.40 -28.25 -40.82
C LEU A 176 1.02 -28.66 -41.24
N ALA A 177 1.62 -29.61 -40.52
CA ALA A 177 2.92 -30.15 -40.87
C ALA A 177 2.84 -30.84 -42.26
N PRO A 178 3.76 -30.57 -43.20
CA PRO A 178 3.78 -31.26 -44.48
C PRO A 178 4.24 -32.71 -44.28
N THR A 179 3.34 -33.67 -44.55
CA THR A 179 3.68 -35.09 -44.71
C THR A 179 4.58 -35.29 -45.93
N PRO A 180 5.64 -36.13 -45.86
CA PRO A 180 6.50 -36.38 -47.01
C PRO A 180 5.80 -37.31 -48.02
N THR A 181 5.52 -36.76 -49.21
CA THR A 181 4.92 -37.49 -50.33
C THR A 181 5.99 -38.22 -51.12
N ASN A 182 5.94 -39.56 -51.15
CA ASN A 182 6.59 -40.37 -52.18
C ASN A 182 5.62 -41.46 -52.69
N GLY A 183 5.25 -41.37 -53.98
CA GLY A 183 5.06 -42.54 -54.85
C GLY A 183 3.64 -43.10 -55.12
N LEU A 184 3.09 -42.70 -56.28
CA LEU A 184 2.43 -43.52 -57.33
C LEU A 184 1.10 -44.32 -57.06
N VAL A 185 0.03 -43.75 -57.65
CA VAL A 185 -1.32 -44.16 -58.16
C VAL A 185 -1.51 -45.60 -58.75
N PRO A 186 -2.69 -46.06 -59.30
CA PRO A 186 -4.12 -45.60 -59.31
C PRO A 186 -5.25 -46.72 -59.30
N VAL A 187 -6.54 -46.29 -59.45
CA VAL A 187 -7.72 -46.93 -60.17
C VAL A 187 -8.86 -47.52 -59.28
N HIS A 188 -10.05 -46.91 -59.02
CA HIS A 188 -11.33 -46.63 -59.80
C HIS A 188 -12.48 -47.68 -59.48
N PRO A 189 -13.81 -47.52 -59.77
CA PRO A 189 -14.84 -46.43 -59.57
C PRO A 189 -16.27 -46.85 -59.05
N THR A 190 -17.18 -45.85 -59.02
CA THR A 190 -18.69 -45.84 -59.17
C THR A 190 -19.55 -46.11 -57.92
N HIS A 191 -20.70 -45.46 -57.64
CA HIS A 191 -21.66 -44.63 -58.41
C HIS A 191 -22.58 -43.82 -57.44
N ASN A 192 -22.85 -42.55 -57.78
CA ASN A 192 -23.99 -41.62 -57.57
C ASN A 192 -24.87 -41.72 -56.29
N ASN A 193 -25.21 -40.61 -55.60
CA ASN A 193 -26.34 -39.68 -55.89
C ASN A 193 -26.16 -38.39 -55.05
N MET A 194 -26.12 -37.18 -55.64
CA MET A 194 -27.23 -36.25 -55.94
C MET A 194 -27.39 -35.09 -54.92
N LEU A 195 -27.15 -33.89 -55.47
CA LEU A 195 -27.53 -32.54 -55.05
C LEU A 195 -26.84 -31.85 -53.85
N THR A 196 -25.99 -30.91 -54.26
CA THR A 196 -25.30 -29.82 -53.59
C THR A 196 -26.20 -28.85 -52.81
N THR A 197 -25.75 -28.44 -51.62
CA THR A 197 -25.64 -27.00 -51.28
C THR A 197 -24.50 -26.79 -50.30
N ASP A 198 -23.61 -25.86 -50.66
CA ASP A 198 -22.43 -25.38 -49.94
C ASP A 198 -22.58 -25.28 -48.42
N ARG A 199 -21.61 -25.85 -47.69
CA ARG A 199 -21.12 -25.25 -46.44
C ARG A 199 -19.60 -25.21 -46.47
N LYS A 200 -19.07 -24.09 -46.98
CA LYS A 200 -17.83 -23.52 -46.44
C LYS A 200 -18.07 -23.34 -44.94
N VAL A 201 -17.52 -24.23 -44.12
CA VAL A 201 -17.42 -24.02 -42.68
C VAL A 201 -16.47 -22.85 -42.52
N ALA A 202 -17.04 -21.66 -42.34
CA ALA A 202 -16.31 -20.43 -42.22
C ALA A 202 -15.49 -20.49 -40.93
N SER A 203 -14.20 -20.18 -41.04
CA SER A 203 -13.28 -19.99 -39.91
C SER A 203 -13.75 -18.94 -38.88
N ASN A 204 -14.89 -18.28 -39.13
CA ASN A 204 -15.52 -17.32 -38.24
C ASN A 204 -16.37 -17.97 -37.13
N ASP A 205 -16.93 -19.17 -37.33
CA ASP A 205 -17.87 -19.77 -36.35
C ASP A 205 -17.16 -20.32 -35.09
N ILE A 206 -15.88 -20.69 -35.21
CA ILE A 206 -15.06 -21.14 -34.07
C ILE A 206 -14.68 -19.95 -33.16
N SER A 207 -14.54 -18.75 -33.73
CA SER A 207 -14.20 -17.53 -32.99
C SER A 207 -15.36 -17.04 -32.11
N TYR A 208 -16.61 -17.20 -32.55
CA TYR A 208 -17.77 -16.84 -31.74
C TYR A 208 -18.07 -17.85 -30.62
N SER A 209 -17.76 -19.13 -30.82
CA SER A 209 -18.07 -20.18 -29.83
C SER A 209 -17.15 -20.18 -28.60
N CYS A 210 -15.88 -19.78 -28.74
CA CYS A 210 -15.01 -19.58 -27.56
C CYS A 210 -15.39 -18.32 -26.76
N LEU A 211 -15.89 -17.27 -27.43
CA LEU A 211 -16.33 -16.03 -26.80
C LEU A 211 -17.67 -16.18 -26.04
N HIS A 212 -18.60 -16.99 -26.55
CA HIS A 212 -19.94 -17.16 -25.96
C HIS A 212 -19.98 -18.10 -24.75
N ASN A 213 -19.02 -19.02 -24.60
CA ASN A 213 -18.99 -19.96 -23.46
C ASN A 213 -18.36 -19.38 -22.18
N ILE A 214 -17.67 -18.24 -22.27
CA ILE A 214 -17.00 -17.61 -21.11
C ILE A 214 -17.88 -16.49 -20.51
N THR A 215 -18.83 -15.96 -21.27
CA THR A 215 -19.73 -14.86 -20.85
C THR A 215 -20.90 -15.29 -19.96
N ASN A 216 -20.97 -16.56 -19.54
CA ASN A 216 -21.98 -17.01 -18.58
C ASN A 216 -21.41 -18.04 -17.59
N PRO A 217 -21.14 -17.59 -16.35
CA PRO A 217 -21.68 -18.31 -15.21
C PRO A 217 -22.44 -17.34 -14.31
N ASN A 218 -23.75 -17.48 -14.31
CA ASN A 218 -24.64 -16.94 -13.30
C ASN A 218 -24.10 -17.19 -11.86
N ASN A 219 -23.75 -16.08 -11.21
CA ASN A 219 -24.42 -15.60 -10.00
C ASN A 219 -24.22 -16.41 -8.70
N GLN A 220 -23.23 -16.03 -7.89
CA GLN A 220 -23.37 -15.94 -6.43
C GLN A 220 -22.26 -15.05 -5.86
N TYR A 221 -22.48 -13.74 -5.78
CA TYR A 221 -22.04 -12.88 -4.65
C TYR A 221 -22.79 -11.54 -4.79
N PHE A 222 -23.45 -11.13 -3.71
CA PHE A 222 -24.44 -10.05 -3.68
C PHE A 222 -23.96 -8.75 -4.33
N ASN A 223 -24.49 -8.44 -5.51
CA ASN A 223 -24.35 -7.13 -6.13
C ASN A 223 -25.32 -6.14 -5.47
N PHE A 224 -24.84 -5.34 -4.52
CA PHE A 224 -25.40 -4.01 -4.27
C PHE A 224 -24.82 -3.04 -5.30
N THR A 225 -25.16 -3.24 -6.57
CA THR A 225 -24.90 -2.26 -7.61
C THR A 225 -26.07 -1.29 -7.64
N SER A 226 -25.98 -0.20 -6.86
CA SER A 226 -26.71 1.01 -7.20
C SER A 226 -25.85 1.84 -8.13
N ASN A 227 -26.42 2.16 -9.29
CA ASN A 227 -25.85 2.95 -10.36
C ASN A 227 -25.10 4.19 -9.85
N GLY A 228 -23.89 4.37 -10.38
CA GLY A 228 -23.06 5.52 -10.10
C GLY A 228 -21.72 5.40 -10.79
N VAL A 229 -21.71 5.45 -12.12
CA VAL A 229 -20.55 5.97 -12.84
C VAL A 229 -20.41 7.43 -12.41
N ILE A 230 -19.70 7.67 -11.32
CA ILE A 230 -19.19 9.00 -10.99
C ILE A 230 -17.67 8.90 -11.07
N ALA A 231 -17.19 9.39 -12.20
CA ALA A 231 -15.99 10.20 -12.36
C ALA A 231 -14.95 10.05 -11.24
N TYR A 232 -13.93 9.23 -11.52
CA TYR A 232 -12.65 9.25 -10.83
C TYR A 232 -11.87 10.58 -10.97
N ASP A 233 -12.46 11.61 -11.60
CA ASP A 233 -11.82 12.90 -11.89
C ASP A 233 -12.20 14.06 -10.96
N ASP A 234 -13.13 13.90 -10.00
CA ASP A 234 -13.60 15.05 -9.18
C ASP A 234 -13.05 15.12 -7.74
N LEU A 235 -12.44 14.04 -7.22
CA LEU A 235 -11.86 14.03 -5.87
C LEU A 235 -10.56 14.84 -5.73
N LYS A 236 -9.98 15.34 -6.83
CA LYS A 236 -8.81 16.22 -6.78
C LYS A 236 -9.15 17.71 -6.87
N ARG A 237 -10.41 18.06 -7.22
CA ARG A 237 -10.83 19.46 -7.34
C ARG A 237 -11.58 19.96 -6.10
N GLU A 238 -12.32 19.10 -5.41
CA GLU A 238 -13.12 19.49 -4.24
C GLU A 238 -12.29 19.72 -2.95
N SER A 239 -11.04 19.24 -2.89
CA SER A 239 -10.15 19.54 -1.76
C SER A 239 -9.67 21.00 -1.76
N SER A 240 -9.91 21.76 -2.83
CA SER A 240 -9.52 23.17 -2.97
C SER A 240 -10.71 24.15 -2.92
N SER A 241 -11.96 23.69 -3.01
CA SER A 241 -13.16 24.54 -3.05
C SER A 241 -14.01 24.52 -1.77
N LEU A 242 -13.74 23.60 -0.83
CA LEU A 242 -14.52 23.47 0.42
C LEU A 242 -13.90 24.17 1.64
N TRP A 243 -12.88 25.02 1.43
CA TRP A 243 -12.21 25.77 2.51
C TRP A 243 -11.98 27.26 2.17
N THR A 244 -13.03 27.93 1.69
CA THR A 244 -13.23 29.39 1.81
C THR A 244 -14.58 29.63 2.45
#